data_AF-A0A2M8S8E1-F1
#
_entry.id   AF-A0A2M8S8E1-F1
#
_cell.length_a   1.000
_cell.length_b   1.000
_cell.length_c   1.000
_cell.angle_alpha   90.00
_cell.angle_beta   90.00
_cell.angle_gamma   90.00
#
_symmetry.space_group_name_H-M   'P 1'
#
loop_
_entity.id
_entity.type
_entity.pdbx_description
1 polymer ?
#
loop_
_entity_poly.entity_id
_entity_poly.type
_entity_poly.pdbx_seq_one_letter_code
_entity_poly.pdbx_strand_id
1 'polypeptide(L)'
;FVTRNRKFVIPVKSQVIGEITSDFYESPFTYSLSLPAEPNGTLEDVNHDGKTDTGVMVFAVAYWTNTWGDPYLEKRDQGGGGWSSAYASTKVSDDRDSYLEVYGGKYLVYAPDDKQQFPSGFGTDKKLFTDDDPIMSIPAGWSVIDLDQTPFAIDRSEKPTIDLLEPASSALDDFSKLSYTDAFDKMVDKFKKEYAWTELKNIDWDAKATEFRPRFEEALKNNDKHAYVLALRDFLWSIPDTHVGFDQSLIEDDFLTDTAGGLGFAMRETDDGKIIANFVLQGGSADKAGMKWGAEILSLDGKPTSDVIDATVPWSSPFSNPANKRLQQLRYALRFKLDKGQVEVKFENPGGNEQTAKLDVTN
;
A
#
# COMPACT_ATOMS: atom_id res chain seq x y z
N PHE A 1 8.90 -7.15 -20.29
CA PHE A 1 8.10 -6.56 -21.37
C PHE A 1 8.02 -7.48 -22.58
N VAL A 2 9.09 -7.65 -23.37
CA VAL A 2 9.12 -8.42 -24.63
C VAL A 2 8.35 -9.75 -24.55
N THR A 3 8.77 -10.65 -23.66
CA THR A 3 8.14 -11.97 -23.49
C THR A 3 6.98 -12.00 -22.49
N ARG A 4 6.55 -10.82 -22.00
CA ARG A 4 5.51 -10.65 -20.96
C ARG A 4 5.74 -11.49 -19.70
N ASN A 5 7.00 -11.83 -19.40
CA ASN A 5 7.37 -12.63 -18.24
C ASN A 5 7.29 -11.84 -16.93
N ARG A 6 6.15 -11.92 -16.23
CA ARG A 6 5.92 -11.28 -14.92
C ARG A 6 6.76 -11.86 -13.78
N LYS A 7 7.47 -12.96 -14.01
CA LYS A 7 8.38 -13.59 -13.04
C LYS A 7 9.85 -13.35 -13.38
N PHE A 8 10.14 -12.49 -14.36
CA PHE A 8 11.49 -12.13 -14.72
C PHE A 8 12.17 -11.46 -13.53
N VAL A 9 13.33 -11.98 -13.14
CA VAL A 9 14.16 -11.38 -12.10
C VAL A 9 15.34 -10.73 -12.79
N ILE A 10 15.51 -9.44 -12.57
CA ILE A 10 16.58 -8.64 -13.17
C ILE A 10 17.93 -9.19 -12.67
N PRO A 11 18.77 -9.76 -13.54
CA PRO A 11 20.07 -10.29 -13.12
C PRO A 11 20.94 -9.20 -12.52
N VAL A 12 21.61 -9.46 -11.38
CA VAL A 12 22.50 -8.48 -10.73
C VAL A 12 23.53 -7.91 -11.72
N LYS A 13 24.12 -8.76 -12.56
CA LYS A 13 25.10 -8.33 -13.58
C LYS A 13 24.55 -7.35 -14.62
N SER A 14 23.23 -7.32 -14.84
CA SER A 14 22.57 -6.45 -15.81
C SER A 14 22.15 -5.10 -15.21
N GLN A 15 22.26 -4.95 -13.89
CA GLN A 15 21.82 -3.74 -13.20
C GLN A 15 22.91 -2.67 -13.27
N VAL A 16 22.50 -1.47 -13.68
CA VAL A 16 23.33 -0.26 -13.65
C VAL A 16 22.69 0.70 -12.66
N ILE A 17 23.47 1.18 -11.69
CA ILE A 17 22.98 2.04 -10.62
C ILE A 17 23.17 3.50 -11.06
N GLY A 18 22.10 4.29 -10.97
CA GLY A 18 22.13 5.73 -11.21
C GLY A 18 22.49 6.52 -9.96
N GLU A 19 23.05 7.71 -10.15
CA GLU A 19 23.31 8.68 -9.09
C GLU A 19 22.25 9.79 -9.15
N ILE A 20 21.60 10.10 -8.02
CA ILE A 20 20.73 11.28 -7.91
C ILE A 20 21.63 12.52 -7.82
N THR A 21 21.38 13.51 -8.67
CA THR A 21 22.27 14.68 -8.87
C THR A 21 21.68 16.00 -8.39
N SER A 22 20.47 15.99 -7.81
CA SER A 22 19.85 17.16 -7.18
C SER A 22 19.19 16.78 -5.85
N ASP A 23 18.54 17.75 -5.19
CA ASP A 23 17.70 17.45 -4.05
C ASP A 23 16.58 16.49 -4.47
N PHE A 24 16.46 15.38 -3.75
CA PHE A 24 15.44 14.36 -3.98
C PHE A 24 14.05 14.82 -3.54
N TYR A 25 13.98 15.75 -2.58
CA TYR A 25 12.72 16.27 -2.05
C TYR A 25 12.14 17.42 -2.89
N GLU A 26 12.86 17.88 -3.91
CA GLU A 26 12.38 18.88 -4.86
C GLU A 26 12.07 18.20 -6.21
N SER A 27 10.80 18.25 -6.62
CA SER A 27 10.36 17.72 -7.91
C SER A 27 10.38 18.80 -9.01
N PRO A 28 10.90 18.52 -10.22
CA PRO A 28 11.57 17.27 -10.59
C PRO A 28 13.00 17.21 -10.01
N PHE A 29 13.39 16.03 -9.50
CA PHE A 29 14.79 15.75 -9.20
C PHE A 29 15.50 15.25 -10.47
N THR A 30 16.84 15.33 -10.48
CA THR A 30 17.69 14.90 -11.59
C THR A 30 18.55 13.71 -11.19
N TYR A 31 18.92 12.89 -12.16
CA TYR A 31 19.83 11.77 -11.97
C TYR A 31 20.78 11.63 -13.17
N SER A 32 21.84 10.86 -12.98
CA SER A 32 22.73 10.44 -14.05
C SER A 32 22.93 8.92 -14.04
N LEU A 33 23.09 8.34 -15.24
CA LEU A 33 23.34 6.92 -15.42
C LEU A 33 24.49 6.75 -16.42
N SER A 34 25.56 6.10 -15.98
CA SER A 34 26.70 5.77 -16.85
C SER A 34 26.50 4.41 -17.49
N LEU A 35 26.21 4.38 -18.79
CA LEU A 35 25.97 3.14 -19.52
C LEU A 35 27.29 2.42 -19.87
N PRO A 36 27.37 1.10 -19.67
CA PRO A 36 28.55 0.32 -20.09
C PRO A 36 28.65 0.29 -21.62
N ALA A 37 29.86 0.10 -22.16
CA ALA A 37 30.06 -0.05 -23.61
C ALA A 37 29.27 -1.23 -24.21
N GLU A 38 29.14 -2.31 -23.45
CA GLU A 38 28.29 -3.47 -23.73
C GLU A 38 27.54 -3.85 -22.44
N PRO A 39 26.20 -3.84 -22.43
CA PRO A 39 25.41 -4.25 -21.27
C PRO A 39 25.32 -5.76 -21.10
N ASN A 40 24.94 -6.20 -19.91
CA ASN A 40 24.72 -7.62 -19.59
C ASN A 40 23.22 -7.99 -19.58
N GLY A 41 22.47 -7.58 -20.60
CA GLY A 41 21.05 -7.91 -20.76
C GLY A 41 20.79 -9.24 -21.46
N THR A 42 19.50 -9.59 -21.58
CA THR A 42 19.06 -10.67 -22.47
C THR A 42 18.84 -10.10 -23.86
N LEU A 43 19.41 -10.74 -24.87
CA LEU A 43 19.12 -10.46 -26.27
C LEU A 43 17.78 -11.08 -26.64
N GLU A 44 16.90 -10.28 -27.24
CA GLU A 44 15.57 -10.70 -27.65
C GLU A 44 15.37 -10.33 -29.12
N ASP A 45 14.90 -11.30 -29.91
CA ASP A 45 14.48 -11.08 -31.29
C ASP A 45 13.07 -10.46 -31.29
N VAL A 46 12.98 -9.17 -31.63
CA VAL A 46 11.79 -8.34 -31.42
C VAL A 46 11.11 -7.91 -32.72
N ASN A 47 11.64 -8.29 -33.90
CA ASN A 47 11.08 -7.88 -35.19
C ASN A 47 9.97 -8.83 -35.71
N HIS A 48 9.87 -10.03 -35.13
CA HIS A 48 8.87 -11.05 -35.43
C HIS A 48 8.74 -11.36 -36.94
N ASP A 49 9.84 -11.29 -37.70
CA ASP A 49 9.82 -11.45 -39.15
C ASP A 49 9.81 -12.93 -39.63
N GLY A 50 9.72 -13.86 -38.68
CA GLY A 50 9.76 -15.30 -38.89
C GLY A 50 11.16 -15.87 -39.13
N LYS A 51 12.22 -15.04 -39.07
CA LYS A 51 13.61 -15.48 -39.02
C LYS A 51 14.11 -15.50 -37.58
N THR A 52 15.31 -16.02 -37.38
CA THR A 52 15.99 -15.99 -36.09
C THR A 52 17.14 -15.02 -36.19
N ASP A 53 16.99 -13.87 -35.54
CA ASP A 53 18.03 -12.87 -35.41
C ASP A 53 18.69 -12.93 -34.03
N THR A 54 19.82 -12.24 -33.88
CA THR A 54 20.47 -12.09 -32.57
C THR A 54 19.60 -11.24 -31.64
N GLY A 55 18.91 -10.24 -32.20
CA GLY A 55 18.02 -9.36 -31.47
C GLY A 55 18.74 -8.21 -30.76
N VAL A 56 18.00 -7.56 -29.87
CA VAL A 56 18.47 -6.41 -29.09
C VAL A 56 18.28 -6.64 -27.60
N MET A 57 19.02 -5.90 -26.77
CA MET A 57 18.73 -5.85 -25.34
C MET A 57 17.88 -4.61 -25.05
N VAL A 58 16.77 -4.80 -24.33
CA VAL A 58 15.79 -3.73 -24.03
C VAL A 58 15.75 -3.45 -22.53
N PHE A 59 15.91 -2.18 -22.15
CA PHE A 59 15.95 -1.72 -20.77
C PHE A 59 14.98 -0.55 -20.57
N ALA A 60 14.41 -0.48 -19.37
CA ALA A 60 13.73 0.72 -18.86
C ALA A 60 14.55 1.28 -17.69
N VAL A 61 14.65 2.60 -17.59
CA VAL A 61 15.21 3.24 -16.39
C VAL A 61 14.10 3.31 -15.36
N ALA A 62 14.36 2.95 -14.11
CA ALA A 62 13.38 3.02 -13.05
C ALA A 62 14.01 3.43 -11.72
N TYR A 63 13.27 4.21 -10.94
CA TYR A 63 13.53 4.38 -9.53
C TYR A 63 12.93 3.21 -8.76
N TRP A 64 13.69 2.65 -7.81
CA TRP A 64 13.29 1.45 -7.09
C TRP A 64 13.73 1.52 -5.63
N THR A 65 12.87 1.06 -4.72
CA THR A 65 13.22 0.94 -3.30
C THR A 65 14.07 -0.30 -3.05
N ASN A 66 15.31 -0.10 -2.62
CA ASN A 66 16.18 -1.17 -2.16
C ASN A 66 16.06 -1.33 -0.64
N THR A 67 15.33 -2.35 -0.21
CA THR A 67 14.94 -2.54 1.20
C THR A 67 15.85 -3.53 1.91
N TRP A 68 16.37 -4.53 1.20
CA TRP A 68 16.98 -5.72 1.84
C TRP A 68 18.51 -5.67 1.93
N GLY A 69 19.15 -4.60 1.45
CA GLY A 69 20.46 -4.13 1.95
C GLY A 69 21.71 -4.46 1.12
N ASP A 70 21.58 -5.15 -0.01
CA ASP A 70 22.68 -5.27 -0.97
C ASP A 70 22.75 -4.01 -1.85
N PRO A 71 23.88 -3.68 -2.51
CA PRO A 71 23.94 -2.52 -3.42
C PRO A 71 23.06 -2.68 -4.67
N TYR A 72 22.63 -3.90 -5.00
CA TYR A 72 21.81 -4.23 -6.14
C TYR A 72 20.44 -4.76 -5.69
N LEU A 73 19.43 -4.63 -6.55
CA LEU A 73 18.10 -5.17 -6.29
C LEU A 73 18.15 -6.69 -6.28
N GLU A 74 17.66 -7.30 -5.21
CA GLU A 74 17.45 -8.73 -5.14
C GLU A 74 15.99 -9.09 -5.48
N LYS A 75 15.66 -10.38 -5.46
CA LYS A 75 14.33 -10.86 -5.85
C LYS A 75 13.20 -10.29 -4.97
N ARG A 76 13.46 -10.06 -3.69
CA ARG A 76 12.48 -9.49 -2.75
C ARG A 76 12.22 -8.01 -2.99
N ASP A 77 13.25 -7.23 -3.34
CA ASP A 77 13.06 -5.84 -3.75
C ASP A 77 12.17 -5.76 -5.00
N GLN A 78 12.29 -6.75 -5.88
CA GLN A 78 11.51 -6.86 -7.11
C GLN A 78 10.09 -7.44 -6.90
N GLY A 79 9.61 -7.61 -5.67
CA GLY A 79 8.26 -8.15 -5.40
C GLY A 79 8.03 -9.59 -5.91
N GLY A 80 9.10 -10.36 -6.11
CA GLY A 80 9.03 -11.70 -6.71
C GLY A 80 9.27 -11.75 -8.22
N GLY A 81 9.54 -10.60 -8.86
CA GLY A 81 9.87 -10.44 -10.28
C GLY A 81 8.98 -9.39 -10.97
N GLY A 82 9.28 -9.11 -12.24
CA GLY A 82 8.53 -8.17 -13.07
C GLY A 82 9.35 -6.95 -13.46
N TRP A 83 8.65 -5.84 -13.73
CA TRP A 83 9.22 -4.55 -14.10
C TRP A 83 8.49 -3.44 -13.37
N SER A 84 9.15 -2.30 -13.19
CA SER A 84 8.49 -1.15 -12.58
C SER A 84 7.41 -0.61 -13.51
N SER A 85 6.25 -0.29 -12.95
CA SER A 85 5.16 0.42 -13.63
C SER A 85 5.01 1.87 -13.17
N ALA A 86 5.87 2.33 -12.25
CA ALA A 86 5.86 3.68 -11.72
C ALA A 86 7.28 4.21 -11.53
N TYR A 87 7.45 5.53 -11.64
CA TYR A 87 8.76 6.20 -11.61
C TYR A 87 9.75 5.54 -12.57
N ALA A 88 9.26 5.21 -13.77
CA ALA A 88 9.98 4.49 -14.81
C ALA A 88 9.99 5.27 -16.12
N SER A 89 10.93 4.97 -17.01
CA SER A 89 11.03 5.64 -18.31
C SER A 89 9.87 5.32 -19.24
N THR A 90 9.12 4.26 -18.97
CA THR A 90 7.99 3.79 -19.78
C THR A 90 6.64 4.14 -19.17
N LYS A 91 5.65 4.41 -20.01
CA LYS A 91 4.24 4.49 -19.61
C LYS A 91 3.63 3.10 -19.68
N VAL A 92 3.10 2.63 -18.55
CA VAL A 92 2.55 1.28 -18.38
C VAL A 92 1.07 1.38 -18.04
N SER A 93 0.23 0.64 -18.76
CA SER A 93 -1.22 0.68 -18.57
C SER A 93 -1.65 -0.10 -17.32
N ASP A 94 -2.54 0.51 -16.54
CA ASP A 94 -3.26 -0.09 -15.42
C ASP A 94 -4.71 -0.46 -15.78
N ASP A 95 -5.13 -0.18 -17.02
CA ASP A 95 -6.40 -0.64 -17.56
C ASP A 95 -6.43 -2.17 -17.58
N ARG A 96 -7.57 -2.74 -17.18
CA ARG A 96 -7.79 -4.19 -17.14
C ARG A 96 -7.45 -4.87 -18.47
N ASP A 97 -7.81 -4.27 -19.60
CA ASP A 97 -7.72 -4.92 -20.92
C ASP A 97 -6.31 -4.85 -21.53
N SER A 98 -5.49 -3.92 -21.06
CA SER A 98 -4.08 -3.73 -21.44
C SER A 98 -3.13 -3.76 -20.25
N TYR A 99 -3.51 -4.46 -19.18
CA TYR A 99 -2.81 -4.41 -17.90
C TYR A 99 -1.34 -4.82 -18.03
N LEU A 100 -0.46 -3.89 -17.66
CA LEU A 100 1.01 -3.96 -17.75
C LEU A 100 1.59 -3.89 -19.17
N GLU A 101 0.80 -3.56 -20.19
CA GLU A 101 1.31 -3.23 -21.52
C GLU A 101 1.93 -1.83 -21.53
N VAL A 102 3.02 -1.68 -22.28
CA VAL A 102 3.66 -0.38 -22.50
C VAL A 102 2.99 0.32 -23.67
N TYR A 103 2.60 1.57 -23.46
CA TYR A 103 1.90 2.38 -24.47
C TYR A 103 2.59 3.72 -24.78
N GLY A 104 3.78 3.96 -24.21
CA GLY A 104 4.54 5.19 -24.45
C GLY A 104 5.76 5.32 -23.54
N GLY A 105 6.35 6.51 -23.51
CA GLY A 105 7.60 6.79 -22.81
C GLY A 105 8.84 6.37 -23.62
N LYS A 106 9.92 6.00 -22.94
CA LYS A 106 11.23 5.75 -23.54
C LYS A 106 11.81 4.40 -23.11
N TYR A 107 12.39 3.69 -24.07
CA TYR A 107 13.29 2.55 -23.81
C TYR A 107 14.74 2.94 -24.08
N LEU A 108 15.64 2.31 -23.33
CA LEU A 108 17.05 2.18 -23.70
C LEU A 108 17.23 0.85 -24.42
N VAL A 109 17.76 0.90 -25.65
CA VAL A 109 17.97 -0.29 -26.48
C VAL A 109 19.44 -0.38 -26.86
N TYR A 110 20.01 -1.56 -26.72
CA TYR A 110 21.35 -1.89 -27.19
C TYR A 110 21.28 -2.92 -28.32
N ALA A 111 21.83 -2.57 -29.48
CA ALA A 111 21.98 -3.49 -30.61
C ALA A 111 23.46 -3.94 -30.75
N PRO A 112 23.75 -5.24 -30.81
CA PRO A 112 25.13 -5.73 -30.96
C PRO A 112 25.75 -5.39 -32.32
N ASP A 113 24.93 -5.20 -33.36
CA ASP A 113 25.33 -4.76 -34.69
C ASP A 113 24.25 -3.90 -35.36
N ASP A 114 24.48 -3.47 -36.60
CA ASP A 114 23.59 -2.61 -37.39
C ASP A 114 22.59 -3.39 -38.26
N LYS A 115 22.47 -4.71 -38.06
CA LYS A 115 21.54 -5.58 -38.78
C LYS A 115 20.25 -5.81 -38.01
N GLN A 116 20.23 -5.44 -36.74
CA GLN A 116 19.07 -5.61 -35.89
C GLN A 116 17.96 -4.63 -36.27
N GLN A 117 16.75 -5.00 -35.88
CA GLN A 117 15.56 -4.20 -36.09
C GLN A 117 14.77 -4.08 -34.79
N PHE A 118 13.93 -3.04 -34.72
CA PHE A 118 13.08 -2.75 -33.58
C PHE A 118 11.70 -2.30 -34.07
N PRO A 119 10.62 -2.50 -33.30
CA PRO A 119 9.33 -1.88 -33.58
C PRO A 119 9.44 -0.35 -33.77
N SER A 120 8.65 0.20 -34.68
CA SER A 120 8.58 1.62 -35.03
C SER A 120 7.22 2.24 -34.68
N GLY A 121 6.32 1.44 -34.11
CA GLY A 121 4.97 1.77 -33.67
C GLY A 121 4.37 0.57 -32.93
N PHE A 122 3.18 0.75 -32.34
CA PHE A 122 2.46 -0.27 -31.55
C PHE A 122 1.50 -1.15 -32.37
N GLY A 123 1.75 -1.29 -33.66
CA GLY A 123 0.85 -2.03 -34.55
C GLY A 123 -0.61 -1.56 -34.54
N THR A 124 -1.50 -2.46 -34.93
CA THR A 124 -2.96 -2.30 -34.91
C THR A 124 -3.59 -2.68 -33.58
N ASP A 125 -2.98 -3.61 -32.84
CA ASP A 125 -3.47 -4.09 -31.55
C ASP A 125 -3.08 -3.16 -30.38
N LYS A 126 -2.24 -2.15 -30.64
CA LYS A 126 -1.72 -1.15 -29.69
C LYS A 126 -0.84 -1.75 -28.60
N LYS A 127 -0.25 -2.92 -28.87
CA LYS A 127 0.72 -3.55 -27.99
C LYS A 127 2.07 -3.52 -28.68
N LEU A 128 3.11 -3.64 -27.87
CA LEU A 128 4.48 -3.70 -28.37
C LEU A 128 4.98 -5.14 -28.30
N PHE A 129 5.92 -5.46 -29.19
CA PHE A 129 6.49 -6.79 -29.37
C PHE A 129 5.41 -7.80 -29.76
N THR A 130 4.66 -7.46 -30.80
CA THR A 130 3.63 -8.29 -31.43
C THR A 130 3.83 -8.34 -32.94
N ASP A 131 3.23 -9.35 -33.58
CA ASP A 131 3.47 -9.67 -34.99
C ASP A 131 3.02 -8.56 -35.97
N ASP A 132 2.20 -7.62 -35.51
CA ASP A 132 1.67 -6.51 -36.30
C ASP A 132 2.44 -5.19 -36.11
N ASP A 133 3.51 -5.18 -35.32
CA ASP A 133 4.37 -4.01 -35.15
C ASP A 133 5.07 -3.65 -36.46
N PRO A 134 4.98 -2.38 -36.93
CA PRO A 134 5.80 -1.93 -38.05
C PRO A 134 7.26 -1.88 -37.60
N ILE A 135 8.22 -2.26 -38.46
CA ILE A 135 9.63 -2.42 -38.07
C ILE A 135 10.53 -1.33 -38.66
N MET A 136 11.57 -0.93 -37.91
CA MET A 136 12.66 -0.04 -38.35
C MET A 136 14.04 -0.61 -38.02
N SER A 137 15.05 -0.24 -38.80
CA SER A 137 16.45 -0.58 -38.50
C SER A 137 16.95 0.22 -37.29
N ILE A 138 17.77 -0.41 -36.45
CA ILE A 138 18.42 0.24 -35.31
C ILE A 138 19.95 0.21 -35.47
N PRO A 139 20.67 1.33 -35.26
CA PRO A 139 22.12 1.34 -35.32
C PRO A 139 22.78 0.52 -34.19
N ALA A 140 23.97 -0.02 -34.46
CA ALA A 140 24.79 -0.69 -33.44
C ALA A 140 25.08 0.22 -32.23
N GLY A 141 25.06 -0.37 -31.03
CA GLY A 141 25.28 0.28 -29.74
C GLY A 141 23.99 0.79 -29.10
N TRP A 142 24.15 1.75 -28.18
CA TRP A 142 23.03 2.35 -27.45
C TRP A 142 22.20 3.31 -28.30
N SER A 143 20.89 3.24 -28.09
CA SER A 143 19.87 4.17 -28.58
C SER A 143 18.81 4.37 -27.51
N VAL A 144 18.32 5.60 -27.35
CA VAL A 144 17.05 5.86 -26.68
C VAL A 144 15.95 5.80 -27.74
N ILE A 145 14.93 4.98 -27.51
CA ILE A 145 13.76 4.88 -28.38
C ILE A 145 12.60 5.61 -27.70
N ASP A 146 12.15 6.70 -28.31
CA ASP A 146 10.99 7.47 -27.86
C ASP A 146 9.71 6.91 -28.49
N LEU A 147 8.92 6.26 -27.64
CA LEU A 147 7.68 5.58 -28.00
C LEU A 147 6.48 6.54 -28.12
N ASP A 148 6.64 7.81 -27.74
CA ASP A 148 5.59 8.83 -27.84
C ASP A 148 5.57 9.51 -29.23
N GLN A 149 6.50 9.16 -30.12
CA GLN A 149 6.58 9.68 -31.50
C GLN A 149 6.02 8.66 -32.50
N THR A 150 5.57 9.11 -33.68
CA THR A 150 5.12 8.22 -34.76
C THR A 150 5.77 8.60 -36.09
N PRO A 151 6.65 7.75 -36.66
CA PRO A 151 7.21 6.52 -36.06
C PRO A 151 8.03 6.84 -34.80
N PHE A 152 8.36 5.82 -34.00
CA PHE A 152 9.22 5.98 -32.82
C PHE A 152 10.53 6.67 -33.20
N ALA A 153 10.98 7.62 -32.37
CA ALA A 153 12.20 8.38 -32.64
C ALA A 153 13.41 7.68 -32.01
N ILE A 154 14.55 7.73 -32.71
CA ILE A 154 15.84 7.30 -32.18
C ILE A 154 16.63 8.54 -31.74
N ASP A 155 17.02 8.58 -30.46
CA ASP A 155 17.97 9.55 -29.93
C ASP A 155 19.29 8.85 -29.56
N ARG A 156 20.40 9.39 -30.09
CA ARG A 156 21.78 8.93 -29.83
C ARG A 156 22.67 10.08 -29.34
N SER A 157 22.05 11.11 -28.77
CA SER A 157 22.77 12.18 -28.09
C SER A 157 23.66 11.59 -26.99
N GLU A 158 24.80 12.23 -26.72
CA GLU A 158 25.73 11.75 -25.68
C GLU A 158 25.09 11.76 -24.28
N LYS A 159 24.17 12.70 -24.04
CA LYS A 159 23.46 12.89 -22.76
C LYS A 159 21.97 13.12 -23.01
N PRO A 160 21.22 12.07 -23.38
CA PRO A 160 19.79 12.20 -23.62
C PRO A 160 19.04 12.36 -22.29
N THR A 161 17.94 13.11 -22.30
CA THR A 161 17.05 13.23 -21.13
C THR A 161 16.02 12.10 -21.13
N ILE A 162 15.97 11.33 -20.04
CA ILE A 162 15.00 10.26 -19.82
C ILE A 162 14.24 10.57 -18.52
N ASP A 163 12.98 10.96 -18.65
CA ASP A 163 12.15 11.27 -17.50
C ASP A 163 11.68 9.98 -16.81
N LEU A 164 11.60 10.00 -15.48
CA LEU A 164 10.96 8.95 -14.70
C LEU A 164 9.51 9.33 -14.46
N LEU A 165 8.60 8.57 -15.05
CA LEU A 165 7.19 8.91 -15.14
C LEU A 165 6.42 8.31 -13.97
N GLU A 166 5.72 9.17 -13.22
CA GLU A 166 4.67 8.74 -12.29
C GLU A 166 3.37 8.52 -13.08
N PRO A 167 2.73 7.34 -13.01
CA PRO A 167 1.49 7.10 -13.72
C PRO A 167 0.38 7.95 -13.10
N ALA A 168 -0.52 8.49 -13.95
CA ALA A 168 -1.59 9.37 -13.51
C ALA A 168 -2.50 8.74 -12.45
N SER A 169 -2.66 7.41 -12.46
CA SER A 169 -3.43 6.68 -11.45
C SER A 169 -2.76 6.55 -10.09
N SER A 170 -1.45 6.83 -10.00
CA SER A 170 -0.72 6.94 -8.74
C SER A 170 -0.65 8.38 -8.22
N ALA A 171 -1.01 9.37 -9.04
CA ALA A 171 -1.05 10.76 -8.59
C ALA A 171 -2.13 10.96 -7.51
N LEU A 172 -1.77 11.64 -6.43
CA LEU A 172 -2.72 11.97 -5.37
C LEU A 172 -3.63 13.12 -5.79
N ASP A 173 -4.93 13.00 -5.51
CA ASP A 173 -5.84 14.14 -5.62
C ASP A 173 -5.58 15.15 -4.50
N ASP A 174 -5.32 16.40 -4.88
CA ASP A 174 -5.03 17.48 -3.93
C ASP A 174 -6.30 18.25 -3.53
N PHE A 175 -6.78 17.98 -2.31
CA PHE A 175 -7.90 18.71 -1.68
C PHE A 175 -7.44 19.77 -0.66
N SER A 176 -6.14 20.05 -0.54
CA SER A 176 -5.57 20.92 0.51
C SER A 176 -6.06 22.38 0.47
N LYS A 177 -6.57 22.83 -0.67
CA LYS A 177 -7.11 24.19 -0.87
C LYS A 177 -8.63 24.30 -0.61
N LEU A 178 -9.28 23.20 -0.26
CA LEU A 178 -10.72 23.15 0.01
C LEU A 178 -10.99 23.35 1.51
N SER A 179 -12.22 23.76 1.83
CA SER A 179 -12.71 23.73 3.21
C SER A 179 -12.86 22.27 3.67
N TYR A 180 -12.96 22.03 4.98
CA TYR A 180 -13.17 20.67 5.51
C TYR A 180 -14.40 19.97 4.94
N THR A 181 -15.50 20.70 4.77
CA THR A 181 -16.73 20.15 4.20
C THR A 181 -16.59 19.89 2.71
N ASP A 182 -15.98 20.81 1.97
CA ASP A 182 -15.80 20.63 0.52
C ASP A 182 -14.81 19.49 0.22
N ALA A 183 -13.74 19.36 1.01
CA ALA A 183 -12.79 18.25 0.92
C ALA A 183 -13.46 16.90 1.22
N PHE A 184 -14.30 16.84 2.26
CA PHE A 184 -15.08 15.65 2.59
C PHE A 184 -16.05 15.28 1.46
N ASP A 185 -16.81 16.25 0.94
CA ASP A 185 -17.77 16.03 -0.14
C ASP A 185 -17.05 15.52 -1.41
N LYS A 186 -15.88 16.08 -1.75
CA LYS A 186 -15.03 15.61 -2.86
C LYS A 186 -14.47 14.20 -2.63
N MET A 187 -14.06 13.89 -1.41
CA MET A 187 -13.58 12.54 -1.05
C MET A 187 -14.70 11.51 -1.20
N VAL A 188 -15.91 11.79 -0.72
CA VAL A 188 -17.06 10.88 -0.89
C VAL A 188 -17.41 10.72 -2.38
N ASP A 189 -17.42 11.80 -3.15
CA ASP A 189 -17.65 11.73 -4.60
C ASP A 189 -16.61 10.85 -5.32
N LYS A 190 -15.36 10.88 -4.85
CA LYS A 190 -14.29 10.00 -5.36
C LYS A 190 -14.56 8.55 -4.98
N PHE A 191 -14.87 8.26 -3.71
CA PHE A 191 -15.23 6.91 -3.26
C PHE A 191 -16.39 6.34 -4.09
N LYS A 192 -17.44 7.13 -4.34
CA LYS A 192 -18.58 6.71 -5.18
C LYS A 192 -18.20 6.30 -6.60
N LYS A 193 -17.19 6.95 -7.19
CA LYS A 193 -16.78 6.73 -8.58
C LYS A 193 -15.74 5.64 -8.74
N GLU A 194 -14.83 5.54 -7.79
CA GLU A 194 -13.57 4.80 -7.98
C GLU A 194 -13.40 3.63 -7.00
N TYR A 195 -14.19 3.56 -5.92
CA TYR A 195 -14.07 2.47 -4.98
C TYR A 195 -14.68 1.17 -5.53
N ALA A 196 -13.80 0.28 -5.97
CA ALA A 196 -14.14 -0.94 -6.72
C ALA A 196 -14.98 -1.98 -5.96
N TRP A 197 -15.14 -1.85 -4.64
CA TRP A 197 -15.86 -2.82 -3.81
C TRP A 197 -17.16 -2.29 -3.21
N THR A 198 -17.73 -1.22 -3.77
CA THR A 198 -18.96 -0.59 -3.28
C THR A 198 -20.12 -1.58 -3.21
N GLU A 199 -20.40 -2.29 -4.30
CA GLU A 199 -21.50 -3.26 -4.39
C GLU A 199 -21.22 -4.50 -3.54
N LEU A 200 -19.98 -5.02 -3.61
CA LEU A 200 -19.57 -6.21 -2.84
C LEU A 200 -19.72 -6.01 -1.34
N LYS A 201 -19.41 -4.81 -0.85
CA LYS A 201 -19.47 -4.46 0.58
C LYS A 201 -20.78 -3.77 0.97
N ASN A 202 -21.74 -3.66 0.03
CA ASN A 202 -23.04 -3.03 0.23
C ASN A 202 -22.93 -1.63 0.89
N ILE A 203 -22.04 -0.79 0.36
CA ILE A 203 -21.77 0.53 0.92
C ILE A 203 -22.76 1.55 0.35
N ASP A 204 -23.56 2.14 1.22
CA ASP A 204 -24.37 3.32 0.89
C ASP A 204 -23.55 4.59 1.17
N TRP A 205 -22.94 5.14 0.13
CA TRP A 205 -22.13 6.36 0.22
C TRP A 205 -22.94 7.61 0.57
N ASP A 206 -24.22 7.69 0.16
CA ASP A 206 -25.08 8.83 0.46
C ASP A 206 -25.51 8.83 1.92
N ALA A 207 -25.85 7.65 2.46
CA ALA A 207 -26.13 7.49 3.88
C ALA A 207 -24.90 7.82 4.73
N LYS A 208 -23.72 7.32 4.36
CA LYS A 208 -22.47 7.66 5.05
C LYS A 208 -22.16 9.16 4.98
N ALA A 209 -22.32 9.79 3.82
CA ALA A 209 -22.15 11.24 3.69
C ALA A 209 -23.09 11.97 4.67
N THR A 210 -24.37 11.61 4.67
CA THR A 210 -25.38 12.22 5.54
C THR A 210 -25.05 12.04 7.02
N GLU A 211 -24.57 10.86 7.41
CA GLU A 211 -24.19 10.54 8.78
C GLU A 211 -22.98 11.36 9.27
N PHE A 212 -21.92 11.45 8.46
CA PHE A 212 -20.64 12.00 8.91
C PHE A 212 -20.46 13.49 8.64
N ARG A 213 -21.10 14.03 7.58
CA ARG A 213 -20.94 15.43 7.15
C ARG A 213 -21.14 16.46 8.27
N PRO A 214 -22.12 16.35 9.18
CA PRO A 214 -22.30 17.31 10.27
C PRO A 214 -21.06 17.48 11.16
N ARG A 215 -20.23 16.44 11.33
CA ARG A 215 -18.99 16.53 12.11
C ARG A 215 -17.93 17.38 11.43
N PHE A 216 -17.87 17.33 10.09
CA PHE A 216 -16.98 18.19 9.29
C PHE A 216 -17.45 19.65 9.30
N GLU A 217 -18.77 19.89 9.30
CA GLU A 217 -19.33 21.24 9.45
C GLU A 217 -18.99 21.85 10.81
N GLU A 218 -19.12 21.06 11.89
CA GLU A 218 -18.76 21.50 13.24
C GLU A 218 -17.26 21.78 13.36
N ALA A 219 -16.41 20.89 12.87
CA ALA A 219 -14.96 21.09 12.83
C ALA A 219 -14.59 22.36 12.05
N LEU A 220 -15.22 22.61 10.90
CA LEU A 220 -14.99 23.82 10.10
C LEU A 220 -15.42 25.08 10.86
N LYS A 221 -16.62 25.06 11.43
CA LYS A 221 -17.19 26.18 12.18
C LYS A 221 -16.30 26.58 13.37
N ASN A 222 -15.72 25.59 14.03
CA ASN A 222 -14.85 25.79 15.20
C ASN A 222 -13.38 25.98 14.83
N ASN A 223 -13.02 25.83 13.54
CA ASN A 223 -11.64 25.78 13.06
C ASN A 223 -10.80 24.73 13.83
N ASP A 224 -11.41 23.59 14.12
CA ASP A 224 -10.85 22.54 14.95
C ASP A 224 -10.26 21.43 14.07
N LYS A 225 -8.93 21.49 13.92
CA LYS A 225 -8.15 20.50 13.16
C LYS A 225 -8.27 19.10 13.75
N HIS A 226 -8.31 18.98 15.06
CA HIS A 226 -8.34 17.68 15.72
C HIS A 226 -9.72 17.02 15.53
N ALA A 227 -10.80 17.78 15.70
CA ALA A 227 -12.16 17.32 15.40
C ALA A 227 -12.32 16.89 13.93
N TYR A 228 -11.71 17.61 12.99
CA TYR A 228 -11.67 17.22 11.57
C TYR A 228 -11.03 15.84 11.37
N VAL A 229 -9.86 15.60 11.97
CA VAL A 229 -9.16 14.32 11.83
C VAL A 229 -9.90 13.18 12.52
N LEU A 230 -10.55 13.42 13.66
CA LEU A 230 -11.40 12.43 14.31
C LEU A 230 -12.64 12.09 13.47
N ALA A 231 -13.26 13.08 12.81
CA ALA A 231 -14.36 12.86 11.88
C ALA A 231 -13.91 12.02 10.67
N LEU A 232 -12.73 12.31 10.11
CA LEU A 232 -12.11 11.55 9.03
C LEU A 232 -11.82 10.10 9.46
N ARG A 233 -11.22 9.92 10.64
CA ARG A 233 -10.95 8.60 11.24
C ARG A 233 -12.23 7.77 11.30
N ASP A 234 -13.28 8.30 11.92
CA ASP A 234 -14.52 7.54 12.12
C ASP A 234 -15.22 7.24 10.79
N PHE A 235 -15.20 8.17 9.83
CA PHE A 235 -15.72 7.92 8.50
C PHE A 235 -14.96 6.78 7.80
N LEU A 236 -13.63 6.84 7.78
CA LEU A 236 -12.80 5.82 7.11
C LEU A 236 -12.90 4.46 7.81
N TRP A 237 -12.95 4.43 9.15
CA TRP A 237 -13.15 3.22 9.93
C TRP A 237 -14.53 2.58 9.73
N SER A 238 -15.51 3.37 9.30
CA SER A 238 -16.84 2.87 8.95
C SER A 238 -16.87 2.08 7.62
N ILE A 239 -15.81 2.15 6.81
CA ILE A 239 -15.67 1.42 5.55
C ILE A 239 -15.04 0.06 5.88
N PRO A 240 -15.70 -1.09 5.63
CA PRO A 240 -15.20 -2.40 6.07
C PRO A 240 -14.08 -2.92 5.13
N ASP A 241 -12.96 -2.20 5.05
CA ASP A 241 -11.81 -2.57 4.23
C ASP A 241 -10.47 -2.21 4.84
N THR A 242 -9.66 -3.21 5.18
CA THR A 242 -8.32 -3.06 5.76
C THR A 242 -7.36 -2.20 4.94
N HIS A 243 -7.60 -1.97 3.65
CA HIS A 243 -6.74 -1.12 2.81
C HIS A 243 -7.16 0.36 2.81
N VAL A 244 -8.29 0.69 3.43
CA VAL A 244 -8.72 2.09 3.61
C VAL A 244 -8.14 2.62 4.90
N GLY A 245 -7.38 3.72 4.79
CA GLY A 245 -6.72 4.35 5.92
C GLY A 245 -6.31 5.78 5.60
N PHE A 246 -5.64 6.40 6.56
CA PHE A 246 -5.12 7.76 6.45
C PHE A 246 -3.90 7.90 7.36
N ASP A 247 -3.14 8.98 7.17
CA ASP A 247 -2.05 9.35 8.07
C ASP A 247 -2.59 9.71 9.47
N GLN A 248 -2.18 8.93 10.47
CA GLN A 248 -2.62 9.09 11.85
C GLN A 248 -1.74 10.02 12.68
N SER A 249 -0.72 10.66 12.09
CA SER A 249 0.23 11.52 12.81
C SER A 249 -0.44 12.63 13.64
N LEU A 250 -1.61 13.12 13.22
CA LEU A 250 -2.35 14.16 13.94
C LEU A 250 -3.20 13.66 15.13
N ILE A 251 -3.31 12.34 15.31
CA ILE A 251 -4.06 11.70 16.41
C ILE A 251 -3.24 10.59 17.09
N GLU A 252 -1.91 10.66 16.97
CA GLU A 252 -1.00 9.71 17.62
C GLU A 252 -1.14 9.80 19.15
N ASP A 253 -1.25 11.01 19.69
CA ASP A 253 -1.45 11.24 21.12
C ASP A 253 -2.77 10.64 21.63
N ASP A 254 -3.84 10.69 20.84
CA ASP A 254 -5.11 10.03 21.16
C ASP A 254 -4.94 8.52 21.26
N PHE A 255 -4.28 7.91 20.26
CA PHE A 255 -4.00 6.48 20.26
C PHE A 255 -3.17 6.08 21.48
N LEU A 256 -2.08 6.79 21.75
CA LEU A 256 -1.22 6.53 22.90
C LEU A 256 -2.01 6.67 24.20
N THR A 257 -2.79 7.73 24.34
CA THR A 257 -3.58 8.00 25.55
C THR A 257 -4.66 6.95 25.79
N ASP A 258 -5.43 6.62 24.76
CA ASP A 258 -6.54 5.65 24.83
C ASP A 258 -6.06 4.22 25.10
N THR A 259 -4.80 3.93 24.76
CA THR A 259 -4.26 2.56 24.81
C THR A 259 -3.15 2.35 25.83
N ALA A 260 -2.78 3.40 26.56
CA ALA A 260 -1.69 3.42 27.54
C ALA A 260 -1.85 2.38 28.65
N GLY A 261 -3.07 2.08 29.09
CA GLY A 261 -3.34 1.21 30.23
C GLY A 261 -3.80 -0.19 29.82
N GLY A 262 -3.49 -1.16 30.68
CA GLY A 262 -4.01 -2.53 30.63
C GLY A 262 -4.17 -3.13 32.03
N LEU A 263 -4.78 -4.32 32.10
CA LEU A 263 -5.12 -5.00 33.36
C LEU A 263 -4.14 -6.12 33.74
N GLY A 264 -3.04 -6.27 32.99
CA GLY A 264 -2.06 -7.33 33.22
C GLY A 264 -2.50 -8.73 32.76
N PHE A 265 -3.45 -8.82 31.82
CA PHE A 265 -3.78 -10.07 31.12
C PHE A 265 -4.19 -9.78 29.67
N ALA A 266 -4.20 -10.81 28.83
CA ALA A 266 -4.80 -10.77 27.49
C ALA A 266 -5.84 -11.87 27.36
N MET A 267 -6.81 -11.67 26.46
CA MET A 267 -7.90 -12.61 26.25
C MET A 267 -8.02 -13.11 24.81
N ARG A 268 -8.60 -14.32 24.69
CA ARG A 268 -8.99 -14.97 23.45
C ARG A 268 -10.39 -15.55 23.59
N GLU A 269 -11.08 -15.62 22.47
CA GLU A 269 -12.35 -16.32 22.37
C GLU A 269 -12.08 -17.73 21.82
N THR A 270 -12.75 -18.71 22.42
CA THR A 270 -12.71 -20.12 22.02
C THR A 270 -13.87 -20.42 21.07
N ASP A 271 -13.83 -21.58 20.41
CA ASP A 271 -14.83 -22.00 19.43
C ASP A 271 -16.21 -22.28 20.05
N ASP A 272 -16.28 -22.60 21.34
CA ASP A 272 -17.51 -22.70 22.12
C ASP A 272 -18.00 -21.34 22.68
N GLY A 273 -17.35 -20.23 22.30
CA GLY A 273 -17.75 -18.87 22.63
C GLY A 273 -17.25 -18.36 23.98
N LYS A 274 -16.44 -19.12 24.72
CA LYS A 274 -15.87 -18.65 25.99
C LYS A 274 -14.74 -17.67 25.76
N ILE A 275 -14.72 -16.60 26.55
CA ILE A 275 -13.65 -15.61 26.57
C ILE A 275 -12.71 -15.96 27.71
N ILE A 276 -11.48 -16.35 27.39
CA ILE A 276 -10.51 -16.84 28.37
C ILE A 276 -9.25 -15.96 28.41
N ALA A 277 -8.64 -15.87 29.59
CA ALA A 277 -7.30 -15.32 29.73
C ALA A 277 -6.26 -16.25 29.09
N ASN A 278 -5.66 -15.83 27.97
CA ASN A 278 -4.62 -16.62 27.28
C ASN A 278 -3.20 -16.15 27.60
N PHE A 279 -3.07 -15.10 28.40
CA PHE A 279 -1.84 -14.57 28.96
C PHE A 279 -2.17 -13.85 30.26
N VAL A 280 -1.34 -14.04 31.29
CA VAL A 280 -1.39 -13.28 32.56
C VAL A 280 0.02 -12.81 32.86
N LEU A 281 0.19 -11.50 33.05
CA LEU A 281 1.48 -10.89 33.35
C LEU A 281 1.86 -11.18 34.80
N GLN A 282 2.94 -11.91 35.02
CA GLN A 282 3.46 -12.19 36.36
C GLN A 282 3.73 -10.89 37.13
N GLY A 283 3.23 -10.81 38.37
CA GLY A 283 3.31 -9.61 39.21
C GLY A 283 2.39 -8.45 38.78
N GLY A 284 1.66 -8.61 37.67
CA GLY A 284 0.65 -7.67 37.20
C GLY A 284 -0.62 -7.68 38.04
N SER A 285 -1.54 -6.77 37.73
CA SER A 285 -2.79 -6.59 38.46
C SER A 285 -3.65 -7.87 38.51
N ALA A 286 -3.87 -8.50 37.35
CA ALA A 286 -4.58 -9.78 37.26
C ALA A 286 -3.92 -10.93 38.05
N ASP A 287 -2.57 -11.05 38.00
CA ASP A 287 -1.85 -12.10 38.74
C ASP A 287 -1.96 -11.91 40.26
N LYS A 288 -1.84 -10.66 40.73
CA LYS A 288 -2.03 -10.30 42.15
C LYS A 288 -3.45 -10.59 42.64
N ALA A 289 -4.45 -10.48 41.76
CA ALA A 289 -5.82 -10.87 42.02
C ALA A 289 -6.06 -12.39 41.96
N GLY A 290 -5.04 -13.18 41.61
CA GLY A 290 -5.11 -14.64 41.56
C GLY A 290 -5.65 -15.22 40.26
N MET A 291 -5.79 -14.41 39.20
CA MET A 291 -6.19 -14.89 37.87
C MET A 291 -5.15 -15.88 37.34
N LYS A 292 -5.61 -16.99 36.75
CA LYS A 292 -4.77 -18.00 36.12
C LYS A 292 -4.99 -18.02 34.61
N TRP A 293 -3.99 -18.55 33.91
CA TRP A 293 -4.17 -18.87 32.49
C TRP A 293 -5.38 -19.80 32.32
N GLY A 294 -6.20 -19.52 31.31
CA GLY A 294 -7.45 -20.23 31.06
C GLY A 294 -8.63 -19.77 31.90
N ALA A 295 -8.48 -18.73 32.75
CA ALA A 295 -9.62 -18.16 33.47
C ALA A 295 -10.67 -17.61 32.50
N GLU A 296 -11.93 -17.99 32.68
CA GLU A 296 -13.06 -17.46 31.90
C GLU A 296 -13.41 -16.06 32.40
N ILE A 297 -13.49 -15.07 31.51
CA ILE A 297 -13.72 -13.66 31.83
C ILE A 297 -15.17 -13.32 31.57
N LEU A 298 -15.95 -13.17 32.64
CA LEU A 298 -17.40 -13.11 32.58
C LEU A 298 -17.93 -11.68 32.40
N SER A 299 -17.34 -10.72 33.11
CA SER A 299 -17.73 -9.31 32.98
C SER A 299 -16.60 -8.32 33.30
N LEU A 300 -16.66 -7.15 32.68
CA LEU A 300 -15.84 -5.98 32.96
C LEU A 300 -16.75 -4.81 33.39
N ASP A 301 -16.53 -4.25 34.58
CA ASP A 301 -17.37 -3.21 35.21
C ASP A 301 -18.87 -3.58 35.19
N GLY A 302 -19.17 -4.84 35.53
CA GLY A 302 -20.53 -5.37 35.57
C GLY A 302 -21.20 -5.60 34.20
N LYS A 303 -20.52 -5.31 33.08
CA LYS A 303 -21.01 -5.60 31.73
C LYS A 303 -20.47 -6.95 31.24
N PRO A 304 -21.29 -7.81 30.60
CA PRO A 304 -20.81 -9.05 29.99
C PRO A 304 -19.60 -8.78 29.09
N THR A 305 -18.55 -9.60 29.20
CA THR A 305 -17.31 -9.36 28.45
C THR A 305 -17.56 -9.36 26.94
N SER A 306 -18.48 -10.21 26.45
CA SER A 306 -18.92 -10.22 25.05
C SER A 306 -19.38 -8.85 24.58
N ASP A 307 -20.21 -8.18 25.37
CA ASP A 307 -20.81 -6.90 25.03
C ASP A 307 -19.75 -5.80 25.00
N VAL A 308 -18.76 -5.87 25.90
CA VAL A 308 -17.62 -4.95 25.92
C VAL A 308 -16.75 -5.13 24.67
N ILE A 309 -16.51 -6.38 24.25
CA ILE A 309 -15.77 -6.68 23.01
C ILE A 309 -16.55 -6.20 21.79
N ASP A 310 -17.86 -6.46 21.73
CA ASP A 310 -18.71 -6.06 20.60
C ASP A 310 -18.77 -4.55 20.43
N ALA A 311 -18.86 -3.81 21.55
CA ALA A 311 -18.86 -2.35 21.57
C ALA A 311 -17.48 -1.72 21.30
N THR A 312 -16.40 -2.49 21.35
CA THR A 312 -15.04 -1.98 21.14
C THR A 312 -14.83 -1.68 19.65
N VAL A 313 -14.40 -0.46 19.34
CA VAL A 313 -13.86 -0.06 18.03
C VAL A 313 -12.33 -0.09 18.12
N PRO A 314 -11.65 -1.05 17.48
CA PRO A 314 -10.20 -1.14 17.56
C PRO A 314 -9.51 0.06 16.91
N TRP A 315 -8.42 0.54 17.51
CA TRP A 315 -7.54 1.56 16.90
C TRP A 315 -6.81 1.09 15.63
N SER A 316 -6.89 -0.21 15.34
CA SER A 316 -6.39 -0.82 14.09
C SER A 316 -7.48 -1.03 13.04
N SER A 317 -8.66 -0.43 13.23
CA SER A 317 -9.71 -0.40 12.21
C SER A 317 -9.24 0.37 10.96
N PRO A 318 -9.87 0.13 9.80
CA PRO A 318 -10.95 -0.84 9.51
C PRO A 318 -10.50 -2.28 9.19
N PHE A 319 -11.48 -3.18 9.03
CA PHE A 319 -11.25 -4.60 8.76
C PHE A 319 -12.06 -5.14 7.59
N SER A 320 -11.40 -5.85 6.66
CA SER A 320 -12.07 -6.65 5.61
C SER A 320 -12.55 -8.01 6.11
N ASN A 321 -11.97 -8.53 7.21
CA ASN A 321 -12.25 -9.87 7.73
C ASN A 321 -12.82 -9.79 9.16
N PRO A 322 -14.03 -10.32 9.41
CA PRO A 322 -14.65 -10.32 10.73
C PRO A 322 -13.83 -11.02 11.82
N ALA A 323 -13.09 -12.08 11.50
CA ALA A 323 -12.23 -12.77 12.46
C ALA A 323 -11.06 -11.89 12.90
N ASN A 324 -10.45 -11.16 11.96
CA ASN A 324 -9.39 -10.19 12.28
C ASN A 324 -9.94 -9.02 13.12
N LYS A 325 -11.15 -8.53 12.79
CA LYS A 325 -11.85 -7.55 13.62
C LYS A 325 -12.03 -8.06 15.04
N ARG A 326 -12.56 -9.27 15.22
CA ARG A 326 -12.81 -9.87 16.53
C ARG A 326 -11.53 -10.03 17.35
N LEU A 327 -10.44 -10.47 16.73
CA LEU A 327 -9.13 -10.56 17.38
C LEU A 327 -8.61 -9.21 17.88
N GLN A 328 -8.81 -8.14 17.10
CA GLN A 328 -8.43 -6.79 17.54
C GLN A 328 -9.40 -6.25 18.59
N GLN A 329 -10.71 -6.53 18.51
CA GLN A 329 -11.66 -6.15 19.57
C GLN A 329 -11.28 -6.79 20.91
N LEU A 330 -10.91 -8.08 20.93
CA LEU A 330 -10.39 -8.75 22.12
C LEU A 330 -9.14 -8.06 22.69
N ARG A 331 -8.24 -7.57 21.82
CA ARG A 331 -7.04 -6.83 22.22
C ARG A 331 -7.37 -5.48 22.82
N TYR A 332 -8.25 -4.72 22.19
CA TYR A 332 -8.55 -3.32 22.55
C TYR A 332 -9.60 -3.18 23.65
N ALA A 333 -10.43 -4.20 23.90
CA ALA A 333 -11.38 -4.21 25.02
C ALA A 333 -10.70 -4.22 26.41
N LEU A 334 -9.40 -4.54 26.46
CA LEU A 334 -8.57 -4.47 27.67
C LEU A 334 -7.63 -3.27 27.68
N ARG A 335 -7.86 -2.28 26.81
CA ARG A 335 -7.08 -1.04 26.74
C ARG A 335 -7.88 0.10 27.34
N PHE A 336 -7.20 0.89 28.16
CA PHE A 336 -7.83 1.95 28.94
C PHE A 336 -6.91 3.17 28.99
N LYS A 337 -7.50 4.35 29.10
CA LYS A 337 -6.78 5.52 29.62
C LYS A 337 -6.32 5.26 31.05
N LEU A 338 -5.16 5.79 31.43
CA LEU A 338 -4.62 5.61 32.78
C LEU A 338 -5.51 6.24 33.87
N ASP A 339 -6.28 7.28 33.54
CA ASP A 339 -7.23 7.93 34.46
C ASP A 339 -8.45 7.05 34.81
N LYS A 340 -8.65 5.92 34.11
CA LYS A 340 -9.65 4.91 34.46
C LYS A 340 -9.41 4.34 35.87
N GLY A 341 -8.16 4.26 36.31
CA GLY A 341 -7.77 3.82 37.66
C GLY A 341 -7.94 2.33 37.89
N GLN A 342 -9.17 1.82 37.95
CA GLN A 342 -9.48 0.41 38.21
C GLN A 342 -10.63 -0.09 37.33
N VAL A 343 -10.62 -1.40 37.04
CA VAL A 343 -11.72 -2.12 36.39
C VAL A 343 -12.13 -3.28 37.28
N GLU A 344 -13.43 -3.42 37.54
CA GLU A 344 -13.96 -4.61 38.20
C GLU A 344 -14.05 -5.75 37.20
N VAL A 345 -13.34 -6.85 37.45
CA VAL A 345 -13.34 -8.04 36.60
C VAL A 345 -13.95 -9.21 37.35
N LYS A 346 -15.00 -9.80 36.77
CA LYS A 346 -15.55 -11.07 37.20
C LYS A 346 -14.98 -12.18 36.34
N PHE A 347 -14.35 -13.18 36.95
CA PHE A 347 -13.73 -14.30 36.25
C PHE A 347 -13.85 -15.62 37.01
N GLU A 348 -13.71 -16.74 36.32
CA GLU A 348 -13.67 -18.08 36.91
C GLU A 348 -12.38 -18.79 36.49
N ASN A 349 -11.54 -19.13 37.48
CA ASN A 349 -10.32 -19.92 37.22
C ASN A 349 -10.68 -21.36 36.85
N PRO A 350 -9.84 -22.07 36.07
CA PRO A 350 -10.10 -23.47 35.73
C PRO A 350 -10.32 -24.36 36.96
N GLY A 351 -11.50 -24.98 37.06
CA GLY A 351 -11.91 -25.82 38.20
C GLY A 351 -12.15 -25.07 39.52
N GLY A 352 -12.18 -23.73 39.47
CA GLY A 352 -12.48 -22.86 40.60
C GLY A 352 -13.97 -22.48 40.66
N ASN A 353 -14.26 -21.48 41.50
CA ASN A 353 -15.55 -20.79 41.52
C ASN A 353 -15.37 -19.39 40.92
N GLU A 354 -16.46 -18.74 40.54
CA GLU A 354 -16.48 -17.32 40.17
C GLU A 354 -15.84 -16.42 41.24
N GLN A 355 -15.05 -15.45 40.79
CA GLN A 355 -14.37 -14.44 41.59
C GLN A 355 -14.60 -13.07 40.98
N THR A 356 -14.71 -12.05 41.84
CA THR A 356 -14.74 -10.65 41.42
C THR A 356 -13.54 -9.94 42.05
N ALA A 357 -12.74 -9.26 41.23
CA ALA A 357 -11.59 -8.49 41.69
C ALA A 357 -11.56 -7.11 41.03
N LYS A 358 -11.09 -6.10 41.75
CA LYS A 358 -10.76 -4.80 41.17
C LYS A 358 -9.31 -4.83 40.72
N LEU A 359 -9.10 -4.67 39.42
CA LEU A 359 -7.78 -4.66 38.81
C LEU A 359 -7.37 -3.22 38.52
N ASP A 360 -6.23 -2.80 39.04
CA ASP A 360 -5.58 -1.55 38.66
C ASP A 360 -5.26 -1.53 37.16
N VAL A 361 -5.54 -0.39 36.53
CA VAL A 361 -5.12 -0.07 35.17
C VAL A 361 -3.68 0.46 35.24
N THR A 362 -2.75 -0.24 34.60
CA THR A 362 -1.32 0.11 34.60
C THR A 362 -0.77 0.15 33.18
N ASN A 363 0.30 0.93 32.97
CA ASN A 363 1.05 0.96 31.71
C ASN A 363 1.77 -0.37 31.44
#